data_AF-A0A6A6K0Y1-F1
#
_entry.id   AF-A0A6A6K0Y1-F1
#
_cell.length_a   1.000
_cell.length_b   1.000
_cell.length_c   1.000
_cell.angle_alpha   90.00
_cell.angle_beta   90.00
_cell.angle_gamma   90.00
#
_symmetry.space_group_name_H-M   'P 1'
#
loop_
_entity.id
_entity.type
_entity.pdbx_description
1 polymer ?
#
loop_
_entity_poly.entity_id
_entity_poly.type
_entity_poly.pdbx_seq_one_letter_code
_entity_poly.pdbx_strand_id
1 'polypeptide(L)'
;MMDGRIGAIREFLDNCAFSNVCILSYAAKFCSCLYKPFREVVGSRTMSQSVDKSTYQMDVANSREALLEARLDVDEGADIIMIKPGMFYLDVIAAASATFEVPVFAYQVGGEYAMIKAASANGWLDYSQCMYEALISMRRAGARAPVLLGEFVALCRKYIEDLALHTLHKETCIIIGSVEQKDAQPCEVIYLLSNGTVQTLMHIPKYLCDTQSCTTFRVNGLEAALLIEGNSEDVTISSGVDLLILMGQSIHGWPDVLSYCMKLSGKFGAQLAYVNLLGGYESQVFPGGSLVCDDAKVCLCALWSEEQNVMHPHVARNDIGEPPISEERDYQNLMLALRDYTHKNGFAGVTLGMSGGIDSALVAAIAADALGPQYVHTFMLRQDILLLQV
;
A
#
# COMPACT_ATOMS: atom_id res chain seq x y z
N MET A 1 -6.51 3.87 30.15
CA MET A 1 -5.31 4.61 29.69
C MET A 1 -5.83 5.90 29.05
N MET A 2 -6.03 6.98 29.82
CA MET A 2 -6.74 8.20 29.37
C MET A 2 -8.10 7.91 28.70
N ASP A 3 -9.01 7.37 29.50
CA ASP A 3 -10.37 7.00 29.13
C ASP A 3 -11.16 8.20 28.57
N GLY A 4 -12.05 7.97 27.61
CA GLY A 4 -12.88 9.00 26.97
C GLY A 4 -12.20 9.81 25.87
N ARG A 5 -10.90 9.60 25.63
CA ARG A 5 -10.15 10.40 24.64
C ARG A 5 -10.60 10.08 23.21
N ILE A 6 -10.85 8.83 22.88
CA ILE A 6 -11.22 8.44 21.52
C ILE A 6 -12.61 8.96 21.22
N GLY A 7 -13.54 8.83 22.17
CA GLY A 7 -14.90 9.34 22.04
C GLY A 7 -14.92 10.85 21.81
N ALA A 8 -14.12 11.60 22.57
CA ALA A 8 -13.99 13.05 22.38
C ALA A 8 -13.40 13.43 21.01
N ILE A 9 -12.42 12.66 20.49
CA ILE A 9 -11.87 12.88 19.15
C ILE A 9 -12.92 12.59 18.08
N ARG A 10 -13.64 11.47 18.22
CA ARG A 10 -14.69 11.06 17.28
C ARG A 10 -15.81 12.10 17.23
N GLU A 11 -16.34 12.51 18.38
CA GLU A 11 -17.36 13.55 18.48
C GLU A 11 -16.90 14.87 17.84
N PHE A 12 -15.65 15.28 18.08
CA PHE A 12 -15.11 16.49 17.47
C PHE A 12 -15.01 16.39 15.94
N LEU A 13 -14.50 15.27 15.41
CA LEU A 13 -14.39 15.05 13.97
C LEU A 13 -15.77 15.05 13.30
N ASP A 14 -16.75 14.38 13.91
CA ASP A 14 -18.11 14.28 13.39
C ASP A 14 -18.81 15.64 13.40
N ASN A 15 -18.64 16.43 14.46
CA ASN A 15 -19.14 17.82 14.54
C ASN A 15 -18.52 18.74 13.48
N CYS A 16 -17.33 18.42 12.99
CA CYS A 16 -16.66 19.12 11.89
C CYS A 16 -16.91 18.48 10.51
N ALA A 17 -17.83 17.52 10.40
CA ALA A 17 -18.15 16.78 9.18
C ALA A 17 -16.96 15.98 8.57
N PHE A 18 -16.03 15.52 9.41
CA PHE A 18 -14.90 14.66 9.03
C PHE A 18 -15.16 13.17 9.32
N SER A 19 -16.34 12.66 8.95
CA SER A 19 -16.74 11.27 9.20
C SER A 19 -15.84 10.23 8.53
N ASN A 20 -15.13 10.61 7.45
CA ASN A 20 -14.23 9.73 6.71
C ASN A 20 -12.80 9.67 7.30
N VAL A 21 -12.53 10.38 8.40
CA VAL A 21 -11.21 10.37 9.04
C VAL A 21 -11.13 9.22 10.04
N CYS A 22 -10.20 8.29 9.79
CA CYS A 22 -9.94 7.16 10.68
C CYS A 22 -9.17 7.60 11.93
N ILE A 23 -9.54 7.04 13.08
CA ILE A 23 -8.84 7.19 14.35
C ILE A 23 -8.03 5.93 14.64
N LEU A 24 -6.71 6.10 14.72
CA LEU A 24 -5.81 5.09 15.24
C LEU A 24 -5.59 5.33 16.73
N SER A 25 -6.09 4.42 17.56
CA SER A 25 -5.82 4.46 18.99
C SER A 25 -4.55 3.73 19.38
N TYR A 26 -3.80 4.32 20.32
CA TYR A 26 -2.74 3.62 21.04
C TYR A 26 -3.33 2.78 22.19
N ALA A 27 -4.19 1.84 21.85
CA ALA A 27 -4.97 1.03 22.79
C ALA A 27 -4.15 0.34 23.88
N ALA A 28 -2.98 -0.21 23.52
CA ALA A 28 -2.14 -0.94 24.46
C ALA A 28 -0.72 -0.40 24.43
N LYS A 29 -0.31 0.26 25.52
CA LYS A 29 1.06 0.71 25.74
C LYS A 29 1.59 0.18 27.06
N PHE A 30 2.37 -0.89 27.00
CA PHE A 30 2.97 -1.50 28.18
C PHE A 30 4.11 -0.66 28.74
N CYS A 31 4.33 -0.72 30.05
CA CYS A 31 5.44 -0.07 30.77
C CYS A 31 6.74 -0.86 30.59
N SER A 32 7.07 -1.17 29.33
CA SER A 32 8.20 -2.01 28.98
C SER A 32 9.55 -1.31 29.20
N CYS A 33 10.56 -2.08 29.62
CA CYS A 33 11.95 -1.64 29.66
C CYS A 33 12.51 -1.29 28.27
N LEU A 34 11.87 -1.78 27.20
CA LEU A 34 12.26 -1.56 25.80
C LEU A 34 12.06 -0.10 25.35
N TYR A 35 11.41 0.75 26.14
CA TYR A 35 11.38 2.19 25.88
C TYR A 35 12.65 2.93 26.33
N LYS A 36 13.57 2.27 27.05
CA LYS A 36 14.76 2.91 27.63
C LYS A 36 15.59 3.71 26.60
N PRO A 37 15.96 3.18 25.41
CA PRO A 37 16.72 3.97 24.43
C PRO A 37 16.00 5.25 23.98
N PHE A 38 14.68 5.18 23.83
CA PHE A 38 13.87 6.36 23.52
C PHE A 38 13.83 7.35 24.69
N ARG A 39 13.71 6.87 25.94
CA ARG A 39 13.70 7.72 27.14
C ARG A 39 15.02 8.46 27.32
N GLU A 40 16.16 7.82 27.01
CA GLU A 40 17.49 8.43 27.07
C GLU A 40 17.65 9.55 26.02
N VAL A 41 17.18 9.34 24.78
CA VAL A 41 17.23 10.34 23.70
C VAL A 41 16.28 11.53 23.94
N VAL A 42 15.10 11.29 24.52
CA VAL A 42 14.16 12.37 24.86
C VAL A 42 14.60 13.12 26.13
N GLY A 43 15.12 12.39 27.12
CA GLY A 43 15.68 12.96 28.35
C GLY A 43 16.93 13.81 28.12
N SER A 44 17.68 13.56 27.05
CA SER A 44 18.86 14.37 26.70
C SER A 44 18.53 15.71 26.02
N ARG A 45 17.28 15.96 25.60
CA ARG A 45 16.87 17.20 24.88
C ARG A 45 16.17 18.25 25.74
N THR A 46 15.77 17.96 26.97
CA THR A 46 15.10 18.92 27.86
C THR A 46 15.57 18.75 29.30
N MET A 47 16.17 19.80 29.86
CA MET A 47 16.60 19.86 31.26
C MET A 47 15.46 19.67 32.26
N SER A 48 15.82 19.11 33.42
CA SER A 48 15.15 19.22 34.73
C SER A 48 13.76 18.56 34.85
N GLN A 49 13.79 17.23 34.95
CA GLN A 49 12.84 16.30 35.61
C GLN A 49 12.63 15.11 34.69
N SER A 50 13.09 13.93 35.12
CA SER A 50 12.67 12.67 34.50
C SER A 50 11.16 12.56 34.69
N VAL A 51 10.38 12.94 33.68
CA VAL A 51 8.93 12.69 33.71
C VAL A 51 8.76 11.19 33.73
N ASP A 52 8.35 10.64 34.87
CA ASP A 52 8.04 9.24 34.99
C ASP A 52 6.78 8.96 34.16
N LYS A 53 6.98 8.29 33.03
CA LYS A 53 5.92 7.94 32.07
C LYS A 53 5.23 6.62 32.45
N SER A 54 5.57 6.02 33.59
CA SER A 54 4.95 4.79 34.11
C SER A 54 3.46 4.98 34.42
N THR A 55 3.06 6.19 34.81
CA THR A 55 1.71 6.51 35.32
C THR A 55 0.58 6.39 34.30
N TYR A 56 0.90 6.27 33.01
CA TYR A 56 -0.08 6.05 31.92
C TYR A 56 0.31 4.87 31.02
N GLN A 57 1.18 3.97 31.50
CA GLN A 57 1.58 2.74 30.82
C GLN A 57 1.11 1.53 31.60
N MET A 58 0.68 0.49 30.90
CA MET A 58 0.10 -0.71 31.51
C MET A 58 1.18 -1.60 32.11
N ASP A 59 0.83 -2.40 33.12
CA ASP A 59 1.73 -3.42 33.63
C ASP A 59 2.05 -4.45 32.53
N VAL A 60 3.33 -4.76 32.35
CA VAL A 60 3.83 -5.73 31.37
C VAL A 60 3.25 -7.14 31.58
N ALA A 61 2.81 -7.47 32.81
CA ALA A 61 2.19 -8.74 33.13
C ALA A 61 0.68 -8.81 32.82
N ASN A 62 0.02 -7.66 32.58
CA ASN A 62 -1.43 -7.59 32.56
C ASN A 62 -2.00 -7.54 31.13
N SER A 63 -2.03 -8.68 30.45
CA SER A 63 -2.63 -8.80 29.12
C SER A 63 -4.15 -8.57 29.11
N ARG A 64 -4.84 -8.83 30.24
CA ARG A 64 -6.29 -8.63 30.35
C ARG A 64 -6.67 -7.15 30.29
N GLU A 65 -5.91 -6.31 30.98
CA GLU A 65 -6.09 -4.85 30.93
C GLU A 65 -5.87 -4.32 29.51
N ALA A 66 -4.89 -4.83 28.77
CA ALA A 66 -4.68 -4.44 27.37
C ALA A 66 -5.89 -4.68 26.47
N LEU A 67 -6.62 -5.77 26.67
CA LEU A 67 -7.86 -6.06 25.93
C LEU A 67 -9.04 -5.20 26.42
N LEU A 68 -9.11 -4.89 27.71
CA LEU A 68 -10.15 -3.99 28.23
C LEU A 68 -9.97 -2.58 27.69
N GLU A 69 -8.75 -2.06 27.71
CA GLU A 69 -8.38 -0.76 27.16
C GLU A 69 -8.66 -0.68 25.65
N ALA A 70 -8.29 -1.72 24.91
CA ALA A 70 -8.62 -1.81 23.49
C ALA A 70 -10.13 -1.86 23.23
N ARG A 71 -10.89 -2.56 24.07
CA ARG A 71 -12.37 -2.58 23.95
C ARG A 71 -12.95 -1.19 24.17
N LEU A 72 -12.51 -0.48 25.20
CA LEU A 72 -12.97 0.88 25.49
C LEU A 72 -12.71 1.81 24.29
N ASP A 73 -11.50 1.78 23.73
CA ASP A 73 -11.17 2.60 22.56
C ASP A 73 -12.00 2.24 21.32
N VAL A 74 -12.27 0.94 21.09
CA VAL A 74 -13.12 0.49 19.97
C VAL A 74 -14.56 0.94 20.17
N ASP A 75 -15.10 0.78 21.38
CA ASP A 75 -16.46 1.19 21.73
C ASP A 75 -16.62 2.72 21.65
N GLU A 76 -15.53 3.47 21.87
CA GLU A 76 -15.43 4.92 21.70
C GLU A 76 -15.25 5.37 20.23
N GLY A 77 -15.12 4.44 19.27
CA GLY A 77 -15.05 4.74 17.84
C GLY A 77 -13.63 4.78 17.24
N ALA A 78 -12.68 4.04 17.81
CA ALA A 78 -11.40 3.79 17.16
C ALA A 78 -11.57 2.86 15.96
N ASP A 79 -11.10 3.30 14.80
CA ASP A 79 -11.11 2.52 13.55
C ASP A 79 -9.94 1.53 13.47
N ILE A 80 -8.86 1.80 14.21
CA ILE A 80 -7.64 1.00 14.27
C ILE A 80 -7.11 1.02 15.70
N ILE A 81 -6.67 -0.13 16.21
CA ILE A 81 -5.99 -0.21 17.52
C ILE A 81 -4.53 -0.61 17.37
N MET A 82 -3.65 0.03 18.12
CA MET A 82 -2.20 -0.23 18.11
C MET A 82 -1.73 -0.79 19.44
N ILE A 83 -0.96 -1.88 19.37
CA ILE A 83 -0.28 -2.52 20.50
C ILE A 83 1.22 -2.26 20.40
N LYS A 84 1.81 -1.85 21.51
CA LYS A 84 3.25 -1.63 21.65
C LYS A 84 3.75 -1.96 23.05
N PRO A 85 4.96 -2.53 23.19
CA PRO A 85 5.87 -3.04 22.15
C PRO A 85 5.29 -4.16 21.26
N GLY A 86 5.82 -4.32 20.05
CA GLY A 86 5.25 -5.23 19.04
C GLY A 86 5.75 -6.67 19.16
N MET A 87 7.06 -6.87 19.30
CA MET A 87 7.67 -8.20 19.27
C MET A 87 7.51 -8.96 20.59
N PHE A 88 7.49 -8.25 21.72
CA PHE A 88 7.37 -8.87 23.04
C PHE A 88 5.94 -9.25 23.45
N TYR A 89 4.92 -8.80 22.70
CA TYR A 89 3.51 -8.91 23.07
C TYR A 89 2.68 -9.55 21.95
N LEU A 90 3.25 -10.53 21.24
CA LEU A 90 2.59 -11.27 20.16
C LEU A 90 1.33 -12.02 20.64
N ASP A 91 1.33 -12.48 21.88
CA ASP A 91 0.17 -13.10 22.54
C ASP A 91 -0.99 -12.10 22.70
N VAL A 92 -0.69 -10.85 23.09
CA VAL A 92 -1.69 -9.77 23.20
C VAL A 92 -2.20 -9.37 21.83
N ILE A 93 -1.32 -9.30 20.82
CA ILE A 93 -1.71 -9.02 19.43
C ILE A 93 -2.65 -10.11 18.90
N ALA A 94 -2.34 -11.39 19.16
CA ALA A 94 -3.18 -12.51 18.77
C ALA A 94 -4.54 -12.47 19.47
N ALA A 95 -4.57 -12.19 20.76
CA ALA A 95 -5.81 -12.07 21.50
C ALA A 95 -6.66 -10.90 20.99
N ALA A 96 -6.06 -9.73 20.75
CA ALA A 96 -6.76 -8.56 20.21
C ALA A 96 -7.30 -8.83 18.80
N SER A 97 -6.48 -9.39 17.91
CA SER A 97 -6.90 -9.72 16.54
C SER A 97 -8.03 -10.74 16.49
N ALA A 98 -8.14 -11.62 17.49
CA ALA A 98 -9.26 -12.56 17.61
C ALA A 98 -10.52 -11.95 18.25
N THR A 99 -10.38 -10.82 18.94
CA THR A 99 -11.44 -10.23 19.79
C THR A 99 -12.12 -9.01 19.15
N PHE A 100 -11.40 -8.28 18.29
CA PHE A 100 -11.88 -7.03 17.70
C PHE A 100 -11.97 -7.15 16.18
N GLU A 101 -12.99 -6.55 15.60
CA GLU A 101 -13.19 -6.50 14.15
C GLU A 101 -12.36 -5.41 13.47
N VAL A 102 -11.86 -4.45 14.26
CA VAL A 102 -10.98 -3.39 13.76
C VAL A 102 -9.55 -3.91 13.54
N PRO A 103 -8.82 -3.38 12.54
CA PRO A 103 -7.41 -3.71 12.33
C PRO A 103 -6.52 -3.50 13.56
N VAL A 104 -5.68 -4.48 13.85
CA VAL A 104 -4.65 -4.41 14.91
C VAL A 104 -3.30 -4.03 14.30
N PHE A 105 -2.72 -2.91 14.76
CA PHE A 105 -1.37 -2.49 14.41
C PHE A 105 -0.40 -2.94 15.49
N ALA A 106 0.75 -3.46 15.11
CA ALA A 106 1.81 -3.83 16.03
C ALA A 106 3.01 -2.92 15.79
N TYR A 107 3.49 -2.22 16.82
CA TYR A 107 4.57 -1.25 16.67
C TYR A 107 5.83 -1.69 17.41
N GLN A 108 6.88 -1.97 16.66
CA GLN A 108 8.20 -2.26 17.20
C GLN A 108 8.79 -0.98 17.81
N VAL A 109 9.20 -1.04 19.08
CA VAL A 109 9.74 0.13 19.81
C VAL A 109 11.26 0.18 19.76
N GLY A 110 11.83 1.33 20.12
CA GLY A 110 13.27 1.60 19.95
C GLY A 110 14.19 0.59 20.64
N GLY A 111 13.80 0.01 21.78
CA GLY A 111 14.57 -1.04 22.44
C GLY A 111 14.57 -2.37 21.70
N GLU A 112 13.45 -2.77 21.09
CA GLU A 112 13.38 -3.98 20.25
C GLU A 112 14.31 -3.82 19.04
N TYR A 113 14.24 -2.66 18.39
CA TYR A 113 15.15 -2.32 17.29
C TYR A 113 16.62 -2.26 17.73
N ALA A 114 16.91 -1.58 18.86
CA ALA A 114 18.28 -1.44 19.37
C ALA A 114 18.89 -2.80 19.75
N MET A 115 18.11 -3.72 20.30
CA MET A 115 18.55 -5.08 20.58
C MET A 115 19.00 -5.81 19.32
N ILE A 116 18.18 -5.77 18.26
CA ILE A 116 18.50 -6.44 16.98
C ILE A 116 19.73 -5.78 16.34
N LYS A 117 19.79 -4.45 16.29
CA LYS A 117 20.97 -3.72 15.79
C LYS A 117 22.24 -4.05 16.57
N ALA A 118 22.17 -4.08 17.90
CA ALA A 118 23.33 -4.39 18.74
C ALA A 118 23.80 -5.84 18.55
N ALA A 119 22.89 -6.81 18.55
CA ALA A 119 23.22 -8.22 18.31
C ALA A 119 23.85 -8.41 16.92
N SER A 120 23.31 -7.75 15.91
CA SER A 120 23.83 -7.82 14.55
C SER A 120 25.20 -7.15 14.40
N ALA A 121 25.42 -6.01 15.05
CA ALA A 121 26.72 -5.33 15.07
C ALA A 121 27.81 -6.17 15.74
N ASN A 122 27.44 -7.07 16.66
CA ASN A 122 28.35 -8.04 17.26
C ASN A 122 28.48 -9.34 16.45
N GLY A 123 27.84 -9.44 15.29
CA GLY A 123 27.87 -10.62 14.42
C GLY A 123 27.09 -11.83 14.95
N TRP A 124 26.18 -11.63 15.90
CA TRP A 124 25.42 -12.74 16.51
C TRP A 124 24.20 -13.15 15.69
N LEU A 125 23.63 -12.20 14.94
CA LEU A 125 22.44 -12.40 14.10
C LEU A 125 22.64 -11.70 12.77
N ASP A 126 22.05 -12.25 11.71
CA ASP A 126 21.85 -11.52 10.47
C ASP A 126 20.73 -10.50 10.68
N TYR A 127 21.10 -9.23 10.55
CA TYR A 127 20.22 -8.11 10.83
C TYR A 127 18.92 -8.18 10.01
N SER A 128 19.06 -8.34 8.71
CA SER A 128 17.94 -8.25 7.79
C SER A 128 17.03 -9.48 7.87
N GLN A 129 17.57 -10.66 8.13
CA GLN A 129 16.77 -11.88 8.39
C GLN A 129 16.01 -11.75 9.70
N CYS A 130 16.65 -11.26 10.77
CA CYS A 130 16.00 -11.10 12.07
C CYS A 130 14.85 -10.06 12.00
N MET A 131 15.05 -8.94 11.29
CA MET A 131 13.98 -7.96 11.05
C MET A 131 12.82 -8.55 10.23
N TYR A 132 13.11 -9.41 9.25
CA TYR A 132 12.08 -10.10 8.46
C TYR A 132 11.26 -11.07 9.32
N GLU A 133 11.93 -11.87 10.15
CA GLU A 133 11.24 -12.75 11.09
C GLU A 133 10.42 -11.98 12.13
N ALA A 134 10.88 -10.82 12.58
CA ALA A 134 10.10 -9.93 13.44
C ALA A 134 8.80 -9.50 12.75
N LEU A 135 8.86 -9.09 11.47
CA LEU A 135 7.69 -8.74 10.67
C LEU A 135 6.71 -9.91 10.54
N ILE A 136 7.21 -11.09 10.15
CA ILE A 136 6.40 -12.31 10.00
C ILE A 136 5.76 -12.68 11.34
N SER A 137 6.49 -12.58 12.45
CA SER A 137 5.99 -12.97 13.76
C SER A 137 4.79 -12.12 14.19
N MET A 138 4.87 -10.80 14.00
CA MET A 138 3.77 -9.87 14.26
C MET A 138 2.60 -10.09 13.30
N ARG A 139 2.88 -10.33 12.01
CA ARG A 139 1.83 -10.64 11.02
C ARG A 139 1.10 -11.94 11.36
N ARG A 140 1.85 -12.99 11.75
CA ARG A 140 1.32 -14.29 12.17
C ARG A 140 0.50 -14.20 13.45
N ALA A 141 0.86 -13.28 14.34
CA ALA A 141 0.06 -12.96 15.51
C ALA A 141 -1.23 -12.18 15.18
N GLY A 142 -1.50 -11.84 13.91
CA GLY A 142 -2.74 -11.16 13.51
C GLY A 142 -2.62 -9.65 13.33
N ALA A 143 -1.41 -9.08 13.41
CA ALA A 143 -1.22 -7.67 13.09
C ALA A 143 -1.56 -7.39 11.62
N ARG A 144 -2.51 -6.48 11.38
CA ARG A 144 -2.88 -5.97 10.05
C ARG A 144 -1.72 -5.17 9.44
N ALA A 145 -1.10 -4.32 10.23
CA ALA A 145 0.04 -3.50 9.83
C ALA A 145 1.12 -3.56 10.92
N PRO A 146 2.09 -4.48 10.79
CA PRO A 146 3.29 -4.44 11.62
C PRO A 146 4.18 -3.26 11.19
N VAL A 147 4.54 -2.42 12.16
CA VAL A 147 5.38 -1.23 11.97
C VAL A 147 6.75 -1.50 12.59
N LEU A 148 7.77 -1.58 11.74
CA LEU A 148 9.18 -1.68 12.16
C LEU A 148 9.81 -0.28 12.20
N LEU A 149 10.59 -0.01 13.24
CA LEU A 149 11.38 1.23 13.30
C LEU A 149 12.54 1.15 12.30
N GLY A 150 12.60 2.13 11.39
CA GLY A 150 13.80 2.47 10.62
C GLY A 150 14.05 1.77 9.27
N GLU A 151 13.19 0.86 8.81
CA GLU A 151 13.64 -0.13 7.83
C GLU A 151 12.70 -0.43 6.65
N PHE A 152 11.54 0.20 6.49
CA PHE A 152 10.68 -0.10 5.32
C PHE A 152 11.44 0.04 4.00
N VAL A 153 12.22 1.12 3.87
CA VAL A 153 13.05 1.40 2.69
C VAL A 153 14.20 0.39 2.55
N ALA A 154 14.87 0.04 3.65
CA ALA A 154 15.95 -0.95 3.65
C ALA A 154 15.43 -2.36 3.31
N LEU A 155 14.22 -2.70 3.77
CA LEU A 155 13.55 -3.95 3.49
C LEU A 155 13.13 -4.02 2.01
N CYS A 156 12.52 -2.96 1.48
CA CYS A 156 12.25 -2.84 0.04
C CYS A 156 13.54 -3.05 -0.76
N ARG A 157 14.65 -2.40 -0.36
CA ARG A 157 15.95 -2.57 -1.00
C ARG A 157 16.44 -4.01 -1.00
N LYS A 158 16.35 -4.70 0.14
CA LYS A 158 16.73 -6.12 0.23
C LYS A 158 15.89 -7.00 -0.70
N TYR A 159 14.57 -6.82 -0.75
CA TYR A 159 13.74 -7.61 -1.67
C TYR A 159 14.07 -7.36 -3.14
N ILE A 160 14.44 -6.12 -3.48
CA ILE A 160 14.91 -5.80 -4.83
C ILE A 160 16.22 -6.56 -5.15
N GLU A 161 17.15 -6.63 -4.19
CA GLU A 161 18.40 -7.40 -4.33
C GLU A 161 18.14 -8.90 -4.45
N ASP A 162 17.28 -9.46 -3.60
CA ASP A 162 16.87 -10.87 -3.67
C ASP A 162 16.17 -11.18 -5.01
N LEU A 163 15.30 -10.28 -5.49
CA LEU A 163 14.64 -10.41 -6.79
C LEU A 163 15.65 -10.35 -7.94
N ALA A 164 16.69 -9.52 -7.83
CA ALA A 164 17.74 -9.45 -8.84
C ALA A 164 18.51 -10.77 -8.95
N LEU A 165 18.76 -11.48 -7.85
CA LEU A 165 19.40 -12.81 -7.90
C LEU A 165 18.60 -13.82 -8.73
N HIS A 166 17.28 -13.68 -8.83
CA HIS A 166 16.45 -14.52 -9.70
C HIS A 166 16.66 -14.26 -11.21
N THR A 167 17.37 -13.20 -11.58
CA THR A 167 17.78 -12.91 -12.97
C THR A 167 19.17 -13.45 -13.32
N LEU A 168 19.90 -14.01 -12.34
CA LEU A 168 21.25 -14.56 -12.54
C LEU A 168 21.22 -15.68 -13.60
N HIS A 169 22.13 -15.60 -14.57
CA HIS A 169 22.23 -16.56 -15.69
C HIS A 169 20.96 -16.66 -16.56
N LYS A 170 20.07 -15.66 -16.52
CA LYS A 170 18.91 -15.57 -17.42
C LYS A 170 19.07 -14.42 -18.40
N GLU A 171 18.49 -14.59 -19.58
CA GLU A 171 18.34 -13.52 -20.58
C GLU A 171 17.11 -12.63 -20.29
N THR A 172 16.63 -12.62 -19.04
CA THR A 172 15.46 -11.84 -18.62
C THR A 172 15.90 -10.70 -17.70
N CYS A 173 15.41 -9.50 -17.97
CA CYS A 173 15.51 -8.36 -17.06
C CYS A 173 14.15 -8.07 -16.41
N ILE A 174 14.18 -7.38 -15.27
CA ILE A 174 12.97 -6.89 -14.58
C ILE A 174 13.11 -5.39 -14.43
N ILE A 175 12.05 -4.65 -14.77
CA ILE A 175 11.94 -3.23 -14.46
C ILE A 175 10.88 -3.10 -13.38
N ILE A 176 11.21 -2.45 -12.27
CA ILE A 176 10.35 -2.41 -11.09
C ILE A 176 10.47 -1.09 -10.34
N GLY A 177 9.33 -0.54 -9.93
CA GLY A 177 9.25 0.61 -9.02
C GLY A 177 9.42 0.18 -7.56
N SER A 178 10.08 1.01 -6.76
CA SER A 178 10.29 0.80 -5.34
C SER A 178 10.47 2.14 -4.63
N VAL A 179 10.87 2.09 -3.37
CA VAL A 179 11.30 3.25 -2.58
C VAL A 179 12.76 3.09 -2.17
N GLU A 180 13.49 4.19 -2.17
CA GLU A 180 14.86 4.25 -1.64
C GLU A 180 15.09 5.50 -0.80
N GLN A 181 16.22 5.52 -0.09
CA GLN A 181 16.64 6.69 0.68
C GLN A 181 17.67 7.47 -0.14
N LYS A 182 17.29 8.67 -0.59
CA LYS A 182 18.18 9.60 -1.28
C LYS A 182 18.27 10.91 -0.49
N ASP A 183 19.48 11.35 -0.18
CA ASP A 183 19.72 12.58 0.59
C ASP A 183 18.92 12.65 1.91
N ALA A 184 18.84 11.51 2.61
CA ALA A 184 18.06 11.30 3.83
C ALA A 184 16.54 11.50 3.71
N GLN A 185 15.98 11.56 2.50
CA GLN A 185 14.54 11.53 2.24
C GLN A 185 14.14 10.25 1.48
N PRO A 186 12.94 9.69 1.75
CA PRO A 186 12.41 8.63 0.91
C PRO A 186 12.03 9.22 -0.45
N CYS A 187 12.45 8.55 -1.52
CA CYS A 187 12.01 8.86 -2.88
C CYS A 187 11.54 7.58 -3.59
N GLU A 188 10.68 7.77 -4.58
CA GLU A 188 10.32 6.70 -5.50
C GLU A 188 11.48 6.49 -6.48
N VAL A 189 11.71 5.23 -6.84
CA VAL A 189 12.80 4.83 -7.71
C VAL A 189 12.36 3.71 -8.64
N ILE A 190 12.87 3.72 -9.87
CA ILE A 190 12.72 2.63 -10.81
C ILE A 190 14.07 1.94 -10.99
N TYR A 191 14.09 0.63 -10.77
CA TYR A 191 15.26 -0.22 -10.93
C TYR A 191 15.18 -1.09 -12.18
N LEU A 192 16.33 -1.36 -12.77
CA LEU A 192 16.58 -2.45 -13.70
C LEU A 192 17.30 -3.57 -12.94
N LEU A 193 16.71 -4.76 -12.93
CA LEU A 193 17.31 -5.97 -12.38
C LEU A 193 17.77 -6.85 -13.55
N SER A 194 19.07 -7.14 -13.61
CA SER A 194 19.64 -7.94 -14.69
C SER A 194 20.89 -8.68 -14.22
N ASN A 195 20.97 -9.96 -14.57
CA ASN A 195 22.11 -10.84 -14.26
C ASN A 195 22.57 -10.77 -12.79
N GLY A 196 21.63 -10.79 -11.84
CA GLY A 196 21.96 -10.73 -10.41
C GLY A 196 22.27 -9.33 -9.86
N THR A 197 22.16 -8.28 -10.68
CA THR A 197 22.52 -6.91 -10.30
C THR A 197 21.32 -5.97 -10.30
N VAL A 198 21.40 -4.92 -9.48
CA VAL A 198 20.40 -3.86 -9.38
C VAL A 198 21.01 -2.56 -9.91
N GLN A 199 20.43 -2.00 -10.96
CA GLN A 199 20.79 -0.70 -11.50
C GLN A 199 19.65 0.29 -11.27
N THR A 200 19.94 1.47 -10.74
CA THR A 200 18.97 2.56 -10.69
C THR A 200 18.80 3.19 -12.07
N LEU A 201 17.56 3.20 -12.59
CA LEU A 201 17.23 3.87 -13.85
C LEU A 201 16.79 5.32 -13.60
N MET A 202 15.91 5.54 -12.63
CA MET A 202 15.29 6.85 -12.43
C MET A 202 14.90 7.03 -10.96
N HIS A 203 15.13 8.22 -10.42
CA HIS A 203 14.52 8.65 -9.15
C HIS A 203 13.37 9.59 -9.48
N ILE A 204 12.24 9.41 -8.82
CA ILE A 204 11.03 10.21 -8.97
C ILE A 204 10.87 11.01 -7.66
N PRO A 205 11.27 12.30 -7.63
CA PRO A 205 11.13 13.10 -6.43
C PRO A 205 9.66 13.43 -6.19
N LYS A 206 9.15 13.20 -4.98
CA LYS A 206 7.78 13.54 -4.59
C LYS A 206 7.53 15.06 -4.52
N TYR A 207 8.59 15.87 -4.43
CA TYR A 207 8.53 17.33 -4.16
C TYR A 207 9.60 18.19 -4.87
N LEU A 208 10.41 17.63 -5.76
CA LEU A 208 11.46 18.39 -6.47
C LEU A 208 11.17 18.42 -7.98
N CYS A 209 11.11 19.63 -8.53
CA CYS A 209 10.85 19.95 -9.94
C CYS A 209 11.98 19.58 -10.90
N ASP A 210 12.96 18.77 -10.48
CA ASP A 210 14.04 18.29 -11.35
C ASP A 210 13.70 16.87 -11.79
N THR A 211 12.94 16.77 -12.86
CA THR A 211 12.51 15.50 -13.43
C THR A 211 13.38 15.20 -14.64
N GLN A 212 14.31 14.26 -14.48
CA GLN A 212 14.88 13.58 -15.63
C GLN A 212 13.70 12.88 -16.33
N SER A 213 13.21 13.46 -17.43
CA SER A 213 11.98 13.03 -18.09
C SER A 213 12.12 11.72 -18.88
N CYS A 214 13.36 11.24 -19.03
CA CYS A 214 13.71 10.03 -19.75
C CYS A 214 15.05 9.48 -19.25
N THR A 215 15.15 8.15 -19.13
CA THR A 215 16.42 7.42 -18.97
C THR A 215 16.56 6.40 -20.08
N THR A 216 17.68 6.41 -20.80
CA THR A 216 18.04 5.36 -21.76
C THR A 216 18.94 4.32 -21.12
N PHE A 217 18.77 3.06 -21.50
CA PHE A 217 19.55 1.95 -21.00
C PHE A 217 19.54 0.80 -22.01
N ARG A 218 20.56 -0.06 -21.92
CA ARG A 218 20.74 -1.19 -22.85
C ARG A 218 20.49 -2.50 -22.15
N VAL A 219 19.69 -3.38 -22.76
CA VAL A 219 19.44 -4.75 -22.27
C VAL A 219 19.54 -5.73 -23.41
N ASN A 220 20.41 -6.75 -23.27
CA ASN A 220 20.55 -7.84 -24.25
C ASN A 220 20.71 -7.37 -25.71
N GLY A 221 21.37 -6.22 -25.91
CA GLY A 221 21.58 -5.64 -27.23
C GLY A 221 20.51 -4.63 -27.68
N LEU A 222 19.33 -4.60 -27.04
CA LEU A 222 18.25 -3.64 -27.27
C LEU A 222 18.54 -2.32 -26.57
N GLU A 223 18.38 -1.22 -27.29
CA GLU A 223 18.38 0.13 -26.73
C GLU A 223 16.94 0.47 -26.29
N ALA A 224 16.74 0.72 -24.99
CA ALA A 224 15.44 1.03 -24.42
C ALA A 224 15.44 2.43 -23.77
N ALA A 225 14.27 3.07 -23.76
CA ALA A 225 14.06 4.33 -23.07
C ALA A 225 12.86 4.22 -22.11
N LEU A 226 13.07 4.60 -20.85
CA LEU A 226 12.04 4.66 -19.82
C LEU A 226 11.53 6.08 -19.66
N LEU A 227 10.21 6.24 -19.72
CA LEU A 227 9.47 7.50 -19.57
C LEU A 227 8.38 7.37 -18.50
N ILE A 228 7.95 8.50 -17.96
CA ILE A 228 6.82 8.62 -17.03
C ILE A 228 5.73 9.47 -17.67
N GLU A 229 4.49 9.00 -17.57
CA GLU A 229 3.29 9.72 -18.01
C GLU A 229 3.21 11.13 -17.39
N GLY A 230 3.01 12.14 -18.23
CA GLY A 230 2.93 13.56 -17.84
C GLY A 230 4.22 14.38 -18.07
N ASN A 231 5.39 13.74 -18.18
CA ASN A 231 6.67 14.42 -18.45
C ASN A 231 7.18 14.23 -19.89
N SER A 232 6.35 13.66 -20.76
CA SER A 232 6.80 12.99 -21.99
C SER A 232 6.55 13.78 -23.29
N GLU A 233 5.90 14.95 -23.24
CA GLU A 233 5.62 15.77 -24.43
C GLU A 233 6.87 16.47 -25.01
N ASP A 234 7.78 16.94 -24.13
CA ASP A 234 9.02 17.65 -24.51
C ASP A 234 10.30 16.78 -24.44
N VAL A 235 10.15 15.46 -24.39
CA VAL A 235 11.30 14.56 -24.26
C VAL A 235 12.11 14.50 -25.55
N THR A 236 13.43 14.65 -25.40
CA THR A 236 14.42 14.39 -26.45
C THR A 236 15.14 13.08 -26.12
N ILE A 237 15.01 12.09 -27.00
CA ILE A 237 15.70 10.81 -26.89
C ILE A 237 16.76 10.74 -27.98
N SER A 238 17.94 10.19 -27.66
CA SER A 238 18.99 9.91 -28.66
C SER A 238 18.47 8.98 -29.74
N SER A 239 18.87 9.20 -31.00
CA SER A 239 18.46 8.33 -32.12
C SER A 239 18.91 6.89 -31.92
N GLY A 240 18.08 5.92 -32.33
CA GLY A 240 18.39 4.48 -32.28
C GLY A 240 17.84 3.73 -31.08
N VAL A 241 16.68 4.12 -30.54
CA VAL A 241 15.96 3.34 -29.51
C VAL A 241 15.06 2.32 -30.18
N ASP A 242 15.10 1.08 -29.69
CA ASP A 242 14.29 -0.03 -30.17
C ASP A 242 12.94 -0.12 -29.42
N LEU A 243 12.96 0.20 -28.11
CA LEU A 243 11.80 0.06 -27.21
C LEU A 243 11.62 1.28 -26.30
N LEU A 244 10.42 1.84 -26.31
CA LEU A 244 9.95 2.83 -25.34
C LEU A 244 9.14 2.12 -24.27
N ILE A 245 9.40 2.45 -23.00
CA ILE A 245 8.63 1.96 -21.86
C ILE A 245 8.04 3.18 -21.17
N LEU A 246 6.73 3.33 -21.23
CA LEU A 246 5.99 4.42 -20.62
C LEU A 246 5.27 3.91 -19.36
N MET A 247 5.72 4.36 -18.20
CA MET A 247 5.08 4.05 -16.92
C MET A 247 3.90 4.99 -16.69
N GLY A 248 2.73 4.40 -16.48
CA GLY A 248 1.46 5.10 -16.44
C GLY A 248 0.74 5.04 -15.10
N GLN A 249 -0.14 6.01 -14.92
CA GLN A 249 -1.05 6.14 -13.78
C GLN A 249 -2.43 6.64 -14.22
N SER A 250 -2.82 6.33 -15.45
CA SER A 250 -4.11 6.76 -15.99
C SER A 250 -5.26 6.11 -15.22
N ILE A 251 -6.20 6.93 -14.77
CA ILE A 251 -7.45 6.51 -14.11
C ILE A 251 -8.49 5.98 -15.10
N HIS A 252 -8.22 6.07 -16.39
CA HIS A 252 -9.11 5.63 -17.46
C HIS A 252 -8.49 4.53 -18.34
N GLY A 253 -7.17 4.30 -18.26
CA GLY A 253 -6.47 3.25 -18.99
C GLY A 253 -6.21 3.60 -20.45
N TRP A 254 -6.10 2.57 -21.31
CA TRP A 254 -5.82 2.75 -22.74
C TRP A 254 -6.75 3.71 -23.52
N PRO A 255 -8.04 3.91 -23.20
CA PRO A 255 -8.89 4.86 -23.93
C PRO A 255 -8.33 6.29 -23.96
N ASP A 256 -7.65 6.71 -22.90
CA ASP A 256 -7.11 8.07 -22.78
C ASP A 256 -5.70 8.18 -23.38
N VAL A 257 -4.90 7.12 -23.25
CA VAL A 257 -3.47 7.18 -23.58
C VAL A 257 -3.13 6.59 -24.94
N LEU A 258 -4.04 5.85 -25.59
CA LEU A 258 -3.75 5.16 -26.86
C LEU A 258 -3.25 6.10 -27.95
N SER A 259 -3.98 7.20 -28.17
CA SER A 259 -3.61 8.20 -29.17
C SER A 259 -2.25 8.84 -28.88
N TYR A 260 -1.93 9.03 -27.60
CA TYR A 260 -0.65 9.56 -27.16
C TYR A 260 0.49 8.56 -27.38
N CYS A 261 0.28 7.30 -26.99
CA CYS A 261 1.23 6.20 -27.15
C CYS A 261 1.61 5.97 -28.62
N MET A 262 0.63 5.93 -29.52
CA MET A 262 0.89 5.73 -30.96
C MET A 262 1.68 6.91 -31.56
N LYS A 263 1.36 8.15 -31.18
CA LYS A 263 2.12 9.34 -31.62
C LYS A 263 3.56 9.29 -31.14
N LEU A 264 3.78 8.89 -29.89
CA LEU A 264 5.11 8.80 -29.29
C LEU A 264 5.95 7.71 -29.96
N SER A 265 5.36 6.53 -30.19
CA SER A 265 5.98 5.44 -30.94
C SER A 265 6.39 5.88 -32.35
N GLY A 266 5.48 6.50 -33.10
CA GLY A 266 5.76 7.01 -34.45
C GLY A 266 6.81 8.12 -34.48
N LYS A 267 6.84 9.01 -33.48
CA LYS A 267 7.84 10.08 -33.37
C LYS A 267 9.27 9.53 -33.29
N PHE A 268 9.46 8.42 -32.58
CA PHE A 268 10.79 7.84 -32.35
C PHE A 268 11.10 6.62 -33.22
N GLY A 269 10.12 6.11 -33.98
CA GLY A 269 10.28 4.91 -34.81
C GLY A 269 10.57 3.65 -33.98
N ALA A 270 10.08 3.61 -32.75
CA ALA A 270 10.35 2.56 -31.77
C ALA A 270 9.05 1.92 -31.32
N GLN A 271 9.08 0.63 -30.96
CA GLN A 271 7.94 0.01 -30.31
C GLN A 271 7.72 0.66 -28.94
N LEU A 272 6.47 0.80 -28.51
CA LEU A 272 6.12 1.32 -27.20
C LEU A 272 5.36 0.29 -26.37
N ALA A 273 5.79 0.10 -25.13
CA ALA A 273 5.08 -0.60 -24.09
C ALA A 273 4.61 0.41 -23.03
N TYR A 274 3.31 0.53 -22.83
CA TYR A 274 2.70 1.32 -21.77
C TYR A 274 2.25 0.40 -20.65
N VAL A 275 2.69 0.68 -19.43
CA VAL A 275 2.39 -0.13 -18.25
C VAL A 275 1.64 0.73 -17.25
N ASN A 276 0.36 0.45 -17.03
CA ASN A 276 -0.48 1.21 -16.11
C ASN A 276 -0.65 0.51 -14.76
N LEU A 277 -0.94 1.29 -13.72
CA LEU A 277 -1.38 0.78 -12.43
C LEU A 277 -2.75 0.09 -12.53
N LEU A 278 -2.98 -0.88 -11.64
CA LEU A 278 -4.25 -1.57 -11.49
C LEU A 278 -4.61 -1.67 -10.01
N GLY A 279 -5.88 -1.41 -9.69
CA GLY A 279 -6.46 -1.59 -8.36
C GLY A 279 -6.98 -0.29 -7.74
N GLY A 280 -7.74 -0.46 -6.65
CA GLY A 280 -8.22 0.63 -5.82
C GLY A 280 -7.23 0.96 -4.68
N TYR A 281 -6.89 2.24 -4.52
CA TYR A 281 -6.10 2.71 -3.40
C TYR A 281 -6.65 4.04 -2.88
N GLU A 282 -7.06 4.06 -1.61
CA GLU A 282 -7.73 5.21 -0.99
C GLU A 282 -8.92 5.69 -1.83
N SER A 283 -8.84 6.91 -2.37
CA SER A 283 -9.89 7.54 -3.18
C SER A 283 -9.72 7.36 -4.68
N GLN A 284 -8.68 6.64 -5.13
CA GLN A 284 -8.35 6.46 -6.54
C GLN A 284 -8.51 5.01 -6.99
N VAL A 285 -8.88 4.84 -8.26
CA VAL A 285 -8.99 3.55 -8.92
C VAL A 285 -8.22 3.61 -10.22
N PHE A 286 -7.32 2.66 -10.40
CA PHE A 286 -6.58 2.49 -11.64
C PHE A 286 -7.10 1.24 -12.34
N PRO A 287 -7.58 1.33 -13.60
CA PRO A 287 -8.20 0.21 -14.29
C PRO A 287 -7.18 -0.72 -14.97
N GLY A 288 -5.87 -0.50 -14.83
CA GLY A 288 -4.88 -1.23 -15.64
C GLY A 288 -5.01 -0.85 -17.11
N GLY A 289 -5.21 -1.83 -17.98
CA GLY A 289 -5.32 -1.58 -19.42
C GLY A 289 -4.01 -1.13 -20.06
N SER A 290 -2.91 -1.76 -19.65
CA SER A 290 -1.60 -1.64 -20.31
C SER A 290 -1.71 -1.96 -21.81
N LEU A 291 -0.76 -1.47 -22.62
CA LEU A 291 -0.76 -1.71 -24.05
C LEU A 291 0.65 -1.83 -24.62
N VAL A 292 0.75 -2.44 -25.80
CA VAL A 292 1.93 -2.37 -26.65
C VAL A 292 1.50 -1.89 -28.03
N CYS A 293 2.20 -0.89 -28.57
CA CYS A 293 1.90 -0.37 -29.91
C CYS A 293 3.17 -0.06 -30.72
N ASP A 294 3.00 -0.06 -32.03
CA ASP A 294 3.88 0.65 -32.97
C ASP A 294 3.07 1.75 -33.70
N ASP A 295 3.60 2.30 -34.78
CA ASP A 295 2.95 3.35 -35.58
C ASP A 295 1.69 2.86 -36.34
N ALA A 296 1.48 1.55 -36.43
CA ALA A 296 0.40 0.93 -37.22
C ALA A 296 -0.49 -0.06 -36.45
N LYS A 297 0.01 -0.63 -35.36
CA LYS A 297 -0.59 -1.77 -34.66
C LYS A 297 -0.61 -1.55 -33.16
N VAL A 298 -1.59 -2.17 -32.51
CA VAL A 298 -1.75 -2.16 -31.06
C VAL A 298 -2.20 -3.51 -30.54
N CYS A 299 -1.71 -3.85 -29.36
CA CYS A 299 -2.18 -4.91 -28.49
C CYS A 299 -2.59 -4.28 -27.16
N LEU A 300 -3.83 -4.52 -26.73
CA LEU A 300 -4.41 -3.96 -25.51
C LEU A 300 -4.56 -5.06 -24.46
N CYS A 301 -4.19 -4.78 -23.21
CA CYS A 301 -4.61 -5.59 -22.07
C CYS A 301 -6.06 -5.25 -21.70
N ALA A 302 -6.76 -6.22 -21.09
CA ALA A 302 -8.06 -5.99 -20.50
C ALA A 302 -8.00 -4.92 -19.39
N LEU A 303 -9.07 -4.15 -19.26
CA LEU A 303 -9.30 -3.25 -18.13
C LEU A 303 -9.81 -4.07 -16.93
N TRP A 304 -9.49 -3.61 -15.72
CA TRP A 304 -9.88 -4.17 -14.42
C TRP A 304 -9.45 -5.62 -14.15
N SER A 305 -8.54 -6.18 -14.97
CA SER A 305 -8.08 -7.57 -14.89
C SER A 305 -6.62 -7.69 -14.44
N GLU A 306 -6.38 -8.46 -13.38
CA GLU A 306 -5.02 -8.82 -12.93
C GLU A 306 -4.50 -10.00 -13.76
N GLU A 307 -3.95 -9.69 -14.94
CA GLU A 307 -3.41 -10.71 -15.85
C GLU A 307 -1.90 -10.56 -16.05
N GLN A 308 -1.20 -11.70 -16.02
CA GLN A 308 0.16 -11.80 -16.52
C GLN A 308 0.13 -11.92 -18.04
N ASN A 309 0.44 -10.82 -18.72
CA ASN A 309 0.45 -10.77 -20.17
C ASN A 309 1.88 -10.90 -20.71
N VAL A 310 2.09 -11.87 -21.61
CA VAL A 310 3.32 -11.98 -22.39
C VAL A 310 3.03 -11.43 -23.78
N MET A 311 3.68 -10.31 -24.11
CA MET A 311 3.50 -9.65 -25.40
C MET A 311 4.77 -9.79 -26.24
N HIS A 312 4.60 -10.21 -27.49
CA HIS A 312 5.70 -10.28 -28.44
C HIS A 312 5.93 -8.92 -29.11
N PRO A 313 7.20 -8.57 -29.38
CA PRO A 313 7.54 -7.29 -30.01
C PRO A 313 7.07 -7.18 -31.46
N HIS A 314 6.62 -8.26 -32.08
CA HIS A 314 5.89 -8.18 -33.34
C HIS A 314 4.39 -8.17 -33.04
N VAL A 315 3.84 -6.98 -32.89
CA VAL A 315 2.43 -6.77 -32.58
C VAL A 315 1.58 -7.45 -33.65
N ALA A 316 0.75 -8.41 -33.26
CA ALA A 316 -0.39 -8.85 -34.05
C ALA A 316 -1.53 -7.85 -33.80
N ARG A 317 -2.26 -7.47 -34.84
CA ARG A 317 -3.39 -6.57 -34.71
C ARG A 317 -4.50 -7.30 -33.96
N ASN A 318 -4.81 -6.89 -32.74
CA ASN A 318 -6.07 -7.26 -32.11
C ASN A 318 -7.14 -6.23 -32.50
N ASP A 319 -8.38 -6.67 -32.67
CA ASP A 319 -9.51 -5.73 -32.81
C ASP A 319 -9.52 -4.84 -31.57
N ILE A 320 -9.39 -3.54 -31.80
CA ILE A 320 -9.56 -2.53 -30.75
C ILE A 320 -11.03 -2.61 -30.38
N GLY A 321 -11.33 -3.28 -29.26
CA GLY A 321 -12.68 -3.27 -28.71
C GLY A 321 -13.13 -1.82 -28.50
N GLU A 322 -14.43 -1.56 -28.61
CA GLU A 322 -14.93 -0.22 -28.30
C GLU A 322 -14.60 0.11 -26.84
N PRO A 323 -14.19 1.36 -26.55
CA PRO A 323 -13.98 1.78 -25.17
C PRO A 323 -15.29 1.62 -24.39
N PRO A 324 -15.22 1.18 -23.13
CA PRO A 324 -16.40 1.01 -22.31
C PRO A 324 -17.14 2.34 -22.15
N ILE A 325 -18.47 2.28 -22.17
CA ILE A 325 -19.32 3.45 -21.90
C ILE A 325 -19.14 3.93 -20.45
N SER A 326 -19.48 5.19 -20.17
CA SER A 326 -19.17 5.81 -18.87
C SER A 326 -19.79 5.04 -17.71
N GLU A 327 -21.03 4.57 -17.84
CA GLU A 327 -21.75 3.88 -16.78
C GLU A 327 -21.11 2.52 -16.45
N GLU A 328 -20.69 1.77 -17.46
CA GLU A 328 -19.98 0.50 -17.27
C GLU A 328 -18.64 0.73 -16.59
N ARG A 329 -17.89 1.75 -17.03
CA ARG A 329 -16.62 2.13 -16.43
C ARG A 329 -16.79 2.51 -14.95
N ASP A 330 -17.78 3.33 -14.63
CA ASP A 330 -18.03 3.78 -13.27
C ASP A 330 -18.41 2.61 -12.38
N TYR A 331 -19.26 1.69 -12.87
CA TYR A 331 -19.63 0.46 -12.16
C TYR A 331 -18.42 -0.44 -11.88
N GLN A 332 -17.59 -0.71 -12.90
CA GLN A 332 -16.38 -1.53 -12.77
C GLN A 332 -15.36 -0.89 -11.81
N ASN A 333 -15.19 0.42 -11.86
CA ASN A 333 -14.32 1.14 -10.94
C ASN A 333 -14.81 1.02 -9.49
N LEU A 334 -16.12 1.17 -9.24
CA LEU A 334 -16.70 1.01 -7.91
C LEU A 334 -16.54 -0.43 -7.39
N MET A 335 -16.73 -1.43 -8.25
CA MET A 335 -16.48 -2.83 -7.89
C MET A 335 -15.01 -3.07 -7.51
N LEU A 336 -14.08 -2.63 -8.36
CA LEU A 336 -12.65 -2.79 -8.12
C LEU A 336 -12.22 -2.10 -6.82
N ALA A 337 -12.72 -0.88 -6.58
CA ALA A 337 -12.48 -0.12 -5.35
C ALA A 337 -12.97 -0.87 -4.11
N LEU A 338 -14.23 -1.32 -4.12
CA LEU A 338 -14.84 -2.00 -2.98
C LEU A 338 -14.14 -3.34 -2.70
N ARG A 339 -13.87 -4.12 -3.75
CA ARG A 339 -13.13 -5.38 -3.65
C ARG A 339 -11.78 -5.18 -3.00
N ASP A 340 -11.00 -4.25 -3.54
CA ASP A 340 -9.64 -3.99 -3.06
C ASP A 340 -9.65 -3.42 -1.65
N TYR A 341 -10.54 -2.48 -1.34
CA TYR A 341 -10.69 -1.97 0.03
C TYR A 341 -11.02 -3.11 1.00
N THR A 342 -11.98 -3.97 0.65
CA THR A 342 -12.39 -5.10 1.48
C THR A 342 -11.25 -6.08 1.70
N HIS A 343 -10.53 -6.49 0.64
CA HIS A 343 -9.43 -7.46 0.74
C HIS A 343 -8.16 -6.90 1.39
N LYS A 344 -7.77 -5.66 1.04
CA LYS A 344 -6.56 -5.01 1.58
C LYS A 344 -6.73 -4.68 3.07
N ASN A 345 -7.94 -4.37 3.51
CA ASN A 345 -8.30 -4.30 4.94
C ASN A 345 -8.76 -5.64 5.53
N GLY A 346 -8.96 -6.64 4.67
CA GLY A 346 -9.25 -8.06 4.92
C GLY A 346 -10.36 -8.28 5.90
N PHE A 347 -11.42 -7.52 5.65
CA PHE A 347 -12.76 -7.85 6.09
C PHE A 347 -13.19 -9.16 5.42
N ALA A 348 -13.98 -9.96 6.14
CA ALA A 348 -14.53 -11.21 5.63
C ALA A 348 -15.71 -10.98 4.66
N GLY A 349 -16.23 -9.76 4.58
CA GLY A 349 -17.40 -9.38 3.80
C GLY A 349 -17.87 -7.99 4.19
N VAL A 350 -19.06 -7.62 3.75
CA VAL A 350 -19.68 -6.32 4.06
C VAL A 350 -21.11 -6.51 4.58
N THR A 351 -21.54 -5.60 5.45
CA THR A 351 -22.90 -5.55 5.96
C THR A 351 -23.57 -4.24 5.54
N LEU A 352 -24.76 -4.31 4.95
CA LEU A 352 -25.47 -3.18 4.37
C LEU A 352 -26.86 -3.01 4.98
N GLY A 353 -27.16 -1.78 5.39
CA GLY A 353 -28.52 -1.36 5.72
C GLY A 353 -29.32 -1.10 4.45
N MET A 354 -30.40 -1.85 4.25
CA MET A 354 -31.32 -1.67 3.13
C MET A 354 -32.43 -0.71 3.54
N SER A 355 -32.73 0.26 2.67
CA SER A 355 -33.88 1.18 2.84
C SER A 355 -35.04 0.86 1.89
N GLY A 356 -34.78 0.02 0.88
CA GLY A 356 -35.68 -0.19 -0.26
C GLY A 356 -35.56 0.88 -1.35
N GLY A 357 -34.71 1.89 -1.15
CA GLY A 357 -34.38 2.91 -2.15
C GLY A 357 -33.32 2.44 -3.15
N ILE A 358 -33.26 3.11 -4.30
CA ILE A 358 -32.38 2.77 -5.43
C ILE A 358 -30.89 2.78 -5.03
N ASP A 359 -30.47 3.72 -4.18
CA ASP A 359 -29.07 3.83 -3.75
C ASP A 359 -28.62 2.57 -2.98
N SER A 360 -29.41 2.14 -1.99
CA SER A 360 -29.11 0.93 -1.21
C SER A 360 -29.14 -0.34 -2.07
N ALA A 361 -30.00 -0.37 -3.10
CA ALA A 361 -30.08 -1.48 -4.05
C ALA A 361 -28.84 -1.53 -4.96
N LEU A 362 -28.39 -0.38 -5.48
CA LEU A 362 -27.19 -0.27 -6.31
C LEU A 362 -25.93 -0.65 -5.51
N VAL A 363 -25.79 -0.15 -4.29
CA VAL A 363 -24.65 -0.51 -3.42
C VAL A 363 -24.62 -2.00 -3.12
N ALA A 364 -25.79 -2.62 -2.87
CA ALA A 364 -25.87 -4.06 -2.66
C ALA A 364 -25.51 -4.87 -3.92
N ALA A 365 -25.90 -4.41 -5.10
CA ALA A 365 -25.53 -5.04 -6.37
C ALA A 365 -24.01 -4.97 -6.60
N ILE A 366 -23.41 -3.78 -6.44
CA ILE A 366 -21.96 -3.58 -6.55
C ILE A 366 -21.22 -4.47 -5.55
N ALA A 367 -21.68 -4.55 -4.30
CA ALA A 367 -21.06 -5.41 -3.28
C ALA A 367 -21.14 -6.89 -3.64
N ALA A 368 -22.28 -7.36 -4.14
CA ALA A 368 -22.49 -8.75 -4.52
C ALA A 368 -21.60 -9.14 -5.71
N ASP A 369 -21.47 -8.27 -6.70
CA ASP A 369 -20.62 -8.52 -7.88
C ASP A 369 -19.12 -8.41 -7.54
N ALA A 370 -18.73 -7.46 -6.69
CA ALA A 370 -17.34 -7.23 -6.32
C ALA A 370 -16.75 -8.32 -5.40
N LEU A 371 -17.55 -8.81 -4.45
CA LEU A 371 -17.08 -9.70 -3.38
C LEU A 371 -17.62 -11.12 -3.53
N GLY A 372 -18.79 -11.28 -4.15
CA GLY A 372 -19.61 -12.49 -4.13
C GLY A 372 -20.76 -12.37 -3.12
N PRO A 373 -22.00 -12.77 -3.46
CA PRO A 373 -23.18 -12.55 -2.63
C PRO A 373 -23.11 -13.23 -1.26
N GLN A 374 -22.35 -14.32 -1.13
CA GLN A 374 -22.13 -15.01 0.13
C GLN A 374 -21.36 -14.19 1.18
N TYR A 375 -20.68 -13.11 0.76
CA TYR A 375 -19.93 -12.20 1.63
C TYR A 375 -20.65 -10.86 1.83
N VAL A 376 -21.92 -10.75 1.40
CA VAL A 376 -22.74 -9.55 1.53
C VAL A 376 -23.93 -9.86 2.44
N HIS A 377 -23.94 -9.25 3.62
CA HIS A 377 -25.04 -9.36 4.58
C HIS A 377 -25.90 -8.11 4.49
N THR A 378 -27.22 -8.29 4.39
CA THR A 378 -28.15 -7.15 4.31
C THR A 378 -29.17 -7.22 5.43
N PHE A 379 -29.56 -6.06 5.96
CA PHE A 379 -30.63 -5.96 6.94
C PHE A 379 -31.51 -4.74 6.64
N MET A 380 -32.82 -4.89 6.85
CA MET A 380 -33.78 -3.79 6.71
C MET A 380 -34.18 -3.33 8.11
N LEU A 381 -33.88 -2.08 8.46
CA LEU A 381 -34.38 -1.49 9.70
C LEU A 381 -35.73 -0.83 9.43
N ARG A 382 -36.80 -1.40 9.96
CA ARG A 382 -38.11 -0.73 10.04
C ARG A 382 -38.07 0.31 11.16
N GLN A 383 -38.58 1.51 10.87
CA GLN A 383 -38.70 2.62 11.83
C GLN A 383 -39.41 2.19 13.14
N ASP A 384 -40.30 1.20 13.07
CA ASP A 384 -41.13 0.71 14.16
C ASP A 384 -40.34 0.00 15.29
N ILE A 385 -39.07 -0.38 15.05
CA ILE A 385 -38.26 -1.19 15.99
C ILE A 385 -37.43 -0.32 16.96
N LEU A 386 -37.29 0.99 16.72
CA LEU A 386 -36.56 1.91 17.61
C LEU A 386 -37.40 2.43 18.81
N LEU A 387 -38.64 1.96 18.99
CA LEU A 387 -39.54 2.40 20.06
C LEU A 387 -39.66 1.44 21.26
N LEU A 388 -38.85 0.38 21.31
CA LEU A 388 -38.87 -0.56 22.45
C LEU A 388 -37.50 -0.65 23.13
N GLN A 389 -37.25 0.32 24.01
CA GLN A 389 -36.71 0.19 25.38
C GLN A 389 -36.16 1.55 25.84
N VAL A 390 -37.03 2.35 26.45
CA VAL A 390 -36.68 3.41 27.41
C VAL A 390 -37.04 2.90 28.79
#